data_AF-A0A2G8TJ72-F1
#
_entry.id   AF-A0A2G8TJ72-F1
#
_cell.length_a   1.000
_cell.length_b   1.000
_cell.length_c   1.000
_cell.angle_alpha   90.00
_cell.angle_beta   90.00
_cell.angle_gamma   90.00
#
_symmetry.space_group_name_H-M   'P 1'
#
loop_
_entity.id
_entity.type
_entity.pdbx_description
1 polymer ?
#
loop_
_entity_poly.entity_id
_entity_poly.type
_entity_poly.pdbx_seq_one_letter_code
_entity_poly.pdbx_strand_id
1 'polypeptide(L)'
;MSIADGFTTLLQELEELDQPDDAKAAFRELVIARMEAALTVPEQRVLFARHLLDRKEPRHLVSERLKARYGIEHAQSHRDISKALQSYLPDDRRLRFNGS
;
A
#
# COMPACT_ATOMS: atom_id res chain seq x y z
N MET A 1 -2.01 -12.96 -14.57
CA MET A 1 -1.01 -12.04 -13.98
C MET A 1 -1.79 -10.80 -13.56
N SER A 2 -1.83 -10.51 -12.26
CA SER A 2 -2.52 -9.32 -11.75
C SER A 2 -1.75 -8.07 -12.14
N ILE A 3 -2.42 -6.94 -12.30
CA ILE A 3 -1.77 -5.62 -12.50
C ILE A 3 -0.78 -5.33 -11.35
N ALA A 4 -1.12 -5.74 -10.13
CA ALA A 4 -0.25 -5.62 -8.96
C ALA A 4 1.03 -6.45 -9.05
N ASP A 5 0.97 -7.62 -9.72
CA ASP A 5 2.14 -8.47 -9.94
C ASP A 5 3.11 -7.77 -10.91
N GLY A 6 2.58 -7.18 -11.99
CA GLY A 6 3.38 -6.43 -12.96
C GLY A 6 4.11 -5.23 -12.37
N PHE A 7 3.45 -4.47 -11.48
CA PHE A 7 4.12 -3.37 -10.76
C PHE A 7 5.18 -3.88 -9.77
N THR A 8 4.95 -5.04 -9.14
CA THR A 8 5.93 -5.64 -8.24
C THR A 8 7.17 -6.11 -8.99
N THR A 9 7.00 -6.71 -10.17
CA THR A 9 8.10 -7.08 -11.06
C THR A 9 8.89 -5.86 -11.52
N LEU A 10 8.23 -4.78 -11.95
CA LEU A 10 8.92 -3.54 -12.34
C LEU A 10 9.76 -2.93 -11.22
N LEU A 11 9.28 -3.01 -9.96
CA LEU A 11 10.05 -2.54 -8.81
C LEU A 11 11.25 -3.43 -8.50
N GLN A 12 11.13 -4.75 -8.69
CA GLN A 12 12.26 -5.68 -8.52
C GLN A 12 13.32 -5.47 -9.59
N GLU A 13 12.90 -5.36 -10.86
CA GLU A 13 13.80 -5.09 -11.98
C GLU A 13 14.52 -3.74 -11.81
N LEU A 14 13.85 -2.73 -11.23
CA LEU A 14 14.46 -1.44 -10.93
C LEU A 14 15.62 -1.53 -9.93
N GLU A 15 15.54 -2.43 -8.94
CA GLU A 15 16.63 -2.63 -7.98
C GLU A 15 17.87 -3.20 -8.67
N GLU A 16 17.66 -4.08 -9.65
CA GLU A 16 18.71 -4.78 -10.39
C GLU A 16 19.41 -3.89 -11.44
N LEU A 17 18.83 -2.74 -11.79
CA LEU A 17 19.43 -1.81 -12.75
C LEU A 17 20.71 -1.16 -12.19
N ASP A 18 21.76 -1.05 -12.99
CA ASP A 18 22.94 -0.25 -12.63
C ASP A 18 22.67 1.22 -12.99
N GLN A 19 21.94 1.91 -12.11
CA GLN A 19 21.56 3.32 -12.25
C GLN A 19 21.76 4.05 -10.92
N PRO A 20 22.01 5.37 -10.95
CA PRO A 20 22.08 6.21 -9.76
C PRO A 20 20.86 6.06 -8.83
N ASP A 21 21.08 6.06 -7.52
CA ASP A 21 20.04 5.84 -6.51
C ASP A 21 18.91 6.89 -6.56
N ASP A 22 19.24 8.12 -6.95
CA ASP A 22 18.29 9.22 -7.14
C ASP A 22 17.34 8.97 -8.33
N ALA A 23 17.87 8.46 -9.44
CA ALA A 23 17.08 8.05 -10.60
C ALA A 23 16.17 6.86 -10.28
N LYS A 24 16.68 5.86 -9.53
CA LYS A 24 15.88 4.74 -9.03
C LYS A 24 14.79 5.22 -8.07
N ALA A 25 15.09 6.13 -7.16
CA ALA A 25 14.11 6.67 -6.22
C ALA A 25 12.96 7.39 -6.96
N ALA A 26 13.28 8.24 -7.95
CA ALA A 26 12.27 8.93 -8.74
C ALA A 26 11.38 7.97 -9.54
N PHE A 27 11.96 6.92 -10.14
CA PHE A 27 11.18 5.92 -10.87
C PHE A 27 10.34 5.06 -9.93
N ARG A 28 10.86 4.70 -8.75
CA ARG A 28 10.13 3.99 -7.70
C ARG A 28 8.89 4.77 -7.26
N GLU A 29 9.02 6.08 -7.04
CA GLU A 29 7.89 6.95 -6.70
C GLU A 29 6.84 6.98 -7.82
N LEU A 30 7.26 7.08 -9.08
CA LEU A 30 6.35 7.04 -10.22
C LEU A 30 5.58 5.71 -10.31
N VAL A 31 6.28 4.59 -10.16
CA VAL A 31 5.69 3.25 -10.23
C VAL A 31 4.71 3.02 -9.09
N ILE A 32 5.05 3.44 -7.86
CA ILE A 32 4.15 3.36 -6.71
C ILE A 32 2.88 4.20 -6.95
N ALA A 33 3.03 5.44 -7.43
CA ALA A 33 1.87 6.30 -7.72
C ALA A 33 0.94 5.69 -8.78
N ARG A 34 1.47 5.02 -9.80
CA ARG A 34 0.65 4.34 -10.82
C ARG A 34 0.04 3.04 -10.33
N MET A 35 0.76 2.30 -9.50
CA MET A 35 0.21 1.13 -8.84
C MET A 35 -0.99 1.51 -7.97
N GLU A 36 -0.87 2.55 -7.14
CA GLU A 36 -1.96 3.04 -6.29
C GLU A 36 -3.18 3.52 -7.09
N ALA A 37 -2.95 4.24 -8.19
CA ALA A 37 -4.03 4.69 -9.08
C ALA A 37 -4.76 3.53 -9.77
N ALA A 38 -4.09 2.38 -9.96
CA ALA A 38 -4.66 1.21 -10.60
C ALA A 38 -5.42 0.27 -9.63
N LEU A 39 -5.32 0.49 -8.31
CA LEU A 39 -5.97 -0.35 -7.31
C LEU A 39 -7.49 -0.15 -7.33
N THR A 40 -8.22 -1.25 -7.24
CA THR A 40 -9.66 -1.23 -6.96
C THR A 40 -9.92 -0.68 -5.56
N VAL A 41 -11.13 -0.17 -5.30
CA VAL A 41 -11.49 0.36 -3.96
C VAL A 41 -11.20 -0.66 -2.84
N PRO A 42 -11.51 -1.97 -2.96
CA PRO A 42 -11.11 -2.95 -1.96
C PRO A 42 -9.60 -3.03 -1.71
N GLU A 43 -8.78 -2.98 -2.76
CA GLU A 43 -7.32 -3.03 -2.63
C GLU A 43 -6.77 -1.75 -2.00
N GLN A 44 -7.31 -0.58 -2.36
CA GLN A 44 -6.96 0.69 -1.73
C GLN A 44 -7.24 0.66 -0.22
N ARG A 45 -8.37 0.07 0.21
CA ARG A 45 -8.70 -0.06 1.64
C ARG A 45 -7.70 -0.94 2.38
N VAL A 46 -7.31 -2.07 1.78
CA VAL A 46 -6.31 -2.97 2.38
C VAL A 46 -4.96 -2.29 2.48
N LEU A 47 -4.51 -1.57 1.44
CA LEU A 47 -3.27 -0.81 1.46
C LEU A 47 -3.28 0.30 2.53
N PHE A 48 -4.38 1.05 2.60
CA PHE A 48 -4.56 2.09 3.61
C PHE A 48 -4.53 1.51 5.04
N ALA A 49 -5.22 0.40 5.27
CA ALA A 49 -5.20 -0.29 6.56
C ALA A 49 -3.77 -0.74 6.92
N ARG A 50 -3.03 -1.28 5.96
CA ARG A 50 -1.64 -1.70 6.15
C ARG A 50 -0.76 -0.52 6.56
N HIS A 51 -0.86 0.61 5.86
CA HIS A 51 -0.08 1.79 6.18
C HIS A 51 -0.26 2.24 7.65
N LEU A 52 -1.50 2.24 8.14
CA LEU A 52 -1.80 2.60 9.53
C LEU A 52 -1.23 1.56 10.52
N LEU A 53 -1.28 0.28 10.17
CA LEU A 53 -0.70 -0.80 10.98
C LEU A 53 0.83 -0.73 11.04
N ASP A 54 1.51 -0.37 9.94
CA ASP A 54 2.96 -0.19 9.90
C ASP A 54 3.42 0.98 10.78
N ARG A 55 2.56 1.99 10.95
CA ARG A 55 2.73 3.08 11.93
C ARG A 55 2.40 2.68 13.37
N LYS A 56 2.13 1.40 13.61
CA LYS A 56 1.75 0.82 14.89
C LYS A 56 0.45 1.41 15.45
N GLU A 57 -0.46 1.90 14.61
CA GLU A 57 -1.77 2.32 15.09
C GLU A 57 -2.57 1.11 15.60
N PRO A 58 -3.27 1.24 16.74
CA PRO A 58 -4.07 0.15 17.29
C PRO A 58 -5.25 -0.16 16.37
N ARG A 59 -5.59 -1.45 16.23
CA ARG A 59 -6.59 -1.94 15.26
C ARG A 59 -7.96 -1.25 15.34
N HIS A 60 -8.38 -0.85 16.54
CA HIS A 60 -9.65 -0.13 16.71
C HIS A 60 -9.61 1.25 16.02
N LEU A 61 -8.50 1.99 16.10
CA LEU A 61 -8.33 3.26 15.38
C LEU A 61 -8.22 3.03 13.87
N VAL A 62 -7.53 1.98 13.43
CA VAL A 62 -7.46 1.61 12.01
C VAL A 62 -8.87 1.35 11.45
N SER A 63 -9.71 0.63 12.20
CA SER A 63 -11.10 0.38 11.84
C SER A 63 -11.91 1.66 11.72
N GLU A 64 -11.83 2.56 12.71
CA GLU A 64 -12.57 3.83 12.67
C GLU A 64 -12.12 4.72 11.50
N ARG A 65 -10.80 4.78 11.22
CA ARG A 65 -10.28 5.52 10.07
C ARG A 65 -10.74 4.94 8.73
N LEU A 66 -10.81 3.62 8.59
CA LEU A 66 -11.33 2.96 7.39
C LEU A 66 -12.81 3.30 7.16
N LYS A 67 -13.63 3.20 8.21
CA LYS A 67 -15.05 3.56 8.14
C LYS A 67 -15.22 5.03 7.74
N ALA A 68 -14.49 5.93 8.40
CA ALA A 68 -14.57 7.37 8.13
C ALA A 68 -14.14 7.72 6.69
N ARG A 69 -13.08 7.10 6.18
CA ARG A 69 -12.53 7.41 4.85
C ARG A 69 -13.34 6.81 3.70
N TYR A 70 -13.88 5.59 3.87
CA TYR A 70 -14.48 4.82 2.78
C TYR A 70 -15.99 4.56 2.97
N GLY A 71 -16.60 5.01 4.07
CA GLY A 71 -18.03 4.82 4.33
C GLY A 71 -18.43 3.35 4.45
N ILE A 72 -17.55 2.50 4.97
CA ILE A 72 -17.78 1.05 5.07
C ILE A 72 -18.25 0.62 6.46
N GLU A 73 -18.94 -0.52 6.51
CA GLU A 73 -19.43 -1.12 7.76
C GLU A 73 -18.33 -1.78 8.59
N HIS A 74 -18.60 -1.98 9.88
CA HIS A 74 -17.69 -2.63 10.82
C HIS A 74 -17.21 -4.01 10.35
N ALA A 75 -18.10 -4.84 9.82
CA ALA A 75 -17.70 -6.16 9.31
C ALA A 75 -16.71 -6.05 8.15
N GLN A 76 -16.86 -5.04 7.28
CA GLN A 76 -15.94 -4.82 6.16
C GLN A 76 -14.59 -4.27 6.64
N SER A 77 -14.56 -3.36 7.62
CA SER A 77 -13.30 -2.81 8.13
C SER A 77 -12.42 -3.90 8.76
N HIS A 78 -13.01 -4.82 9.54
CA HIS A 78 -12.29 -5.94 10.13
C HIS A 78 -11.77 -6.93 9.07
N ARG A 79 -12.53 -7.17 8.00
CA ARG A 79 -12.06 -8.00 6.87
C ARG A 79 -10.85 -7.38 6.19
N ASP A 80 -10.88 -6.08 5.93
CA ASP A 80 -9.79 -5.38 5.25
C ASP A 80 -8.54 -5.28 6.14
N ILE A 81 -8.70 -5.06 7.46
CA ILE A 81 -7.60 -5.14 8.44
C ILE A 81 -6.98 -6.54 8.47
N SER A 82 -7.81 -7.59 8.48
CA SER A 82 -7.33 -8.97 8.50
C SER A 82 -6.53 -9.29 7.23
N LYS A 83 -7.00 -8.84 6.06
CA LYS A 83 -6.26 -8.95 4.80
C LYS A 83 -4.93 -8.20 4.86
N ALA A 84 -4.91 -6.96 5.37
CA ALA A 84 -3.70 -6.17 5.49
C ALA A 84 -2.62 -6.82 6.37
N LEU A 85 -3.04 -7.54 7.42
CA LEU A 85 -2.15 -8.32 8.28
C LEU A 85 -1.62 -9.59 7.61
N GLN A 86 -2.37 -10.17 6.68
CA GLN A 86 -2.00 -11.38 5.94
C GLN A 86 -1.16 -11.09 4.69
N SER A 87 -1.31 -9.90 4.08
CA SER A 87 -0.52 -9.48 2.93
C SER A 87 0.94 -9.27 3.33
N TYR A 88 1.77 -10.30 3.09
CA TYR A 88 3.22 -10.20 3.07
C TYR A 88 3.62 -9.45 1.80
N LEU A 89 3.90 -8.16 1.92
CA LEU A 89 4.66 -7.42 0.92
C LEU A 89 6.03 -7.10 1.53
N PRO A 90 7.13 -7.17 0.77
CA PRO A 90 8.47 -6.94 1.30
C PRO A 90 8.59 -5.55 1.93
N ASP A 91 9.42 -5.45 2.97
CA ASP A 91 9.63 -4.31 3.88
C ASP A 91 9.99 -2.94 3.24
N ASP A 92 10.08 -2.83 1.91
CA ASP A 92 10.54 -1.64 1.21
C ASP A 92 9.48 -0.56 0.96
N ARG A 93 8.22 -0.75 1.39
CA ARG A 93 7.13 0.23 1.23
C ARG A 93 7.04 1.29 2.34
N ARG A 94 8.15 1.65 3.00
CA ARG A 94 8.21 2.72 4.01
C ARG A 94 8.02 4.15 3.45
N LEU A 95 7.62 4.32 2.20
CA LEU A 95 7.50 5.62 1.57
C LEU A 95 6.04 6.14 1.58
N ARG A 96 5.80 6.98 2.59
CA ARG A 96 5.00 8.23 2.58
C ARG A 96 3.48 8.15 2.33
N PHE A 97 2.73 8.00 3.43
CA PHE A 97 1.46 8.75 3.62
C PHE A 97 1.64 9.82 4.73
N ASN A 98 2.59 10.73 4.51
CA ASN A 98 2.59 12.00 5.22
C ASN A 98 2.22 13.10 4.23
N GLY A 99 1.06 13.72 4.43
CA GLY A 99 0.74 15.05 3.90
C GLY A 99 -0.46 15.13 2.97
N SER A 100 -1.66 15.17 3.55
CA SER A 100 -2.58 16.33 3.52
C SER A 100 -3.87 15.99 4.28
#